data_AF-A0A222PAE9-F1
#
_entry.id   AF-A0A222PAE9-F1
#
_cell.length_a   1.000
_cell.length_b   1.000
_cell.length_c   1.000
_cell.angle_alpha   90.00
_cell.angle_beta   90.00
_cell.angle_gamma   90.00
#
_symmetry.space_group_name_H-M   'P 1'
#
loop_
_entity.id
_entity.type
_entity.pdbx_description
1 polymer ?
#
loop_
_entity_poly.entity_id
_entity_poly.type
_entity_poly.pdbx_seq_one_letter_code
_entity_poly.pdbx_strand_id
1 'polypeptide(L)'
;MKNINDEKLLSFVENEILKHKEDYSEKEIKKLLEIFNEIMNVVPKKANSIGDMYINFIGSDHMAVYYFEYIWTMELLIKILENSSKNRARIIFCLSVLNDLYYFVLDDSDKFSKDEYWSEFRKVKKLLYPYSDKFYDGLLEKNVGNCC
;
A
#
# COMPACT_ATOMS: atom_id res chain seq x y z
N MET A 1 -16.87 -2.12 11.44
CA MET A 1 -16.86 -2.48 10.00
C MET A 1 -17.39 -3.88 9.81
N LYS A 2 -18.20 -4.13 8.76
CA LYS A 2 -18.57 -5.50 8.38
C LYS A 2 -17.33 -6.16 7.76
N ASN A 3 -16.78 -7.15 8.45
CA ASN A 3 -15.71 -8.01 7.92
C ASN A 3 -16.25 -8.69 6.65
N ILE A 4 -15.72 -8.32 5.49
CA ILE A 4 -16.00 -9.01 4.24
C ILE A 4 -15.25 -10.36 4.28
N ASN A 5 -15.80 -11.45 3.74
CA ASN A 5 -15.05 -12.70 3.65
C ASN A 5 -13.96 -12.59 2.57
N ASP A 6 -12.97 -13.48 2.61
CA ASP A 6 -11.80 -13.39 1.73
C ASP A 6 -12.17 -13.45 0.23
N GLU A 7 -13.16 -14.28 -0.14
CA GLU A 7 -13.63 -14.36 -1.53
C GLU A 7 -14.23 -13.04 -2.03
N LYS A 8 -15.12 -12.42 -1.26
CA LYS A 8 -15.71 -11.13 -1.63
C LYS A 8 -14.69 -10.00 -1.60
N LEU A 9 -13.69 -10.07 -0.73
CA LEU A 9 -12.59 -9.11 -0.69
C LEU A 9 -11.71 -9.23 -1.94
N LEU A 10 -11.36 -10.45 -2.35
CA LEU A 10 -10.61 -10.69 -3.58
C LEU A 10 -11.40 -10.18 -4.79
N SER A 11 -12.66 -10.55 -4.94
CA SER A 11 -13.50 -10.04 -6.04
C SER A 11 -13.65 -8.52 -6.03
N PHE A 12 -13.71 -7.89 -4.85
CA PHE A 12 -13.69 -6.43 -4.76
C PHE A 12 -12.39 -5.85 -5.31
N VAL A 13 -11.24 -6.36 -4.86
CA VAL A 13 -9.91 -5.91 -5.29
C VAL A 13 -9.72 -6.10 -6.79
N GLU A 14 -10.08 -7.27 -7.33
CA GLU A 14 -10.01 -7.55 -8.77
C GLU A 14 -10.88 -6.57 -9.57
N ASN A 15 -12.10 -6.30 -9.11
CA ASN A 15 -12.98 -5.33 -9.77
C ASN A 15 -12.44 -3.91 -9.74
N GLU A 16 -11.84 -3.47 -8.63
CA GLU A 16 -11.20 -2.14 -8.57
C GLU A 16 -10.01 -2.07 -9.56
N ILE A 17 -9.18 -3.12 -9.64
CA ILE A 17 -8.09 -3.18 -10.62
C ILE A 17 -8.62 -3.09 -12.06
N LEU A 18 -9.69 -3.83 -12.37
CA LEU A 18 -10.28 -3.86 -13.71
C LEU A 18 -10.92 -2.53 -14.13
N LYS A 19 -11.25 -1.63 -13.21
CA LYS A 19 -11.70 -0.27 -13.57
C LYS A 19 -10.61 0.54 -14.26
N HIS A 20 -9.34 0.22 -14.02
CA HIS A 20 -8.19 0.88 -14.61
C HIS A 20 -7.66 0.20 -15.87
N LYS A 21 -8.37 -0.79 -16.43
CA LYS A 21 -7.86 -1.60 -17.54
C LYS A 21 -7.51 -0.82 -18.82
N GLU A 22 -8.08 0.37 -19.00
CA GLU A 22 -7.80 1.23 -20.16
C GLU A 22 -6.61 2.17 -19.89
N ASP A 23 -6.19 2.33 -18.63
CA ASP A 23 -5.09 3.20 -18.22
C ASP A 23 -3.73 2.48 -18.32
N TYR A 24 -3.72 1.14 -18.41
CA TYR A 24 -2.53 0.29 -18.38
C TYR A 24 -2.56 -0.74 -19.52
N SER A 25 -1.40 -1.32 -19.83
CA SER A 25 -1.35 -2.47 -20.74
C SER A 25 -2.04 -3.69 -20.14
N GLU A 26 -2.55 -4.58 -21.00
CA GLU A 26 -3.13 -5.86 -20.57
C GLU A 26 -2.16 -6.69 -19.71
N LYS A 27 -0.86 -6.59 -20.01
CA LYS A 27 0.20 -7.29 -19.24
C LYS A 27 0.34 -6.72 -17.83
N GLU A 28 0.28 -5.39 -17.68
CA GLU A 28 0.34 -4.72 -16.38
C GLU A 28 -0.88 -5.05 -15.53
N ILE A 29 -2.09 -5.03 -16.11
CA ILE A 29 -3.32 -5.41 -15.42
C ILE A 29 -3.25 -6.87 -14.94
N LYS A 30 -2.84 -7.80 -15.80
CA LYS A 30 -2.65 -9.21 -15.42
C LYS A 30 -1.65 -9.34 -14.27
N LYS A 31 -0.52 -8.64 -14.35
CA LYS A 31 0.51 -8.69 -13.33
C LYS A 31 0.00 -8.13 -12.00
N LEU A 32 -0.78 -7.05 -12.03
CA LEU A 32 -1.36 -6.44 -10.84
C LEU A 32 -2.39 -7.37 -10.17
N LEU A 33 -3.25 -8.02 -10.96
CA LEU A 33 -4.17 -9.05 -10.46
C LEU A 33 -3.43 -10.21 -9.81
N GLU A 34 -2.36 -10.71 -10.43
CA GLU A 34 -1.50 -11.77 -9.85
C GLU A 34 -0.89 -11.34 -8.51
N ILE A 35 -0.31 -10.14 -8.44
CA ILE A 35 0.29 -9.59 -7.23
C ILE A 35 -0.76 -9.52 -6.11
N PHE A 36 -1.93 -8.94 -6.38
CA PHE A 36 -2.98 -8.80 -5.36
C PHE A 36 -3.58 -10.14 -4.93
N ASN A 37 -3.67 -11.13 -5.82
CA ASN A 37 -4.06 -12.48 -5.44
C ASN A 37 -3.01 -13.15 -4.52
N GLU A 38 -1.71 -12.96 -4.77
CA GLU A 38 -0.65 -13.45 -3.87
C GLU A 38 -0.68 -12.73 -2.52
N ILE A 39 -0.95 -11.41 -2.48
CA ILE A 39 -1.12 -10.65 -1.24
C ILE A 39 -2.31 -11.19 -0.42
N MET A 40 -3.44 -11.44 -1.08
CA MET A 40 -4.62 -12.03 -0.44
C MET A 40 -4.34 -13.39 0.19
N ASN A 41 -3.43 -14.16 -0.39
CA ASN A 41 -3.09 -15.51 0.03
C ASN A 41 -1.69 -15.62 0.67
N VAL A 42 -1.13 -14.50 1.13
CA VAL A 42 0.25 -14.44 1.60
C VAL A 42 0.51 -15.41 2.75
N VAL A 43 1.66 -16.08 2.65
CA VAL A 43 2.24 -16.92 3.70
C VAL A 43 3.62 -16.40 4.08
N PRO A 44 4.09 -16.56 5.33
CA PRO A 44 5.34 -15.95 5.80
C PRO A 44 6.55 -16.24 4.91
N LYS A 45 6.66 -17.45 4.35
CA LYS A 45 7.78 -17.85 3.48
C LYS A 45 7.87 -17.08 2.15
N LYS A 46 6.74 -16.53 1.68
CA LYS A 46 6.67 -15.77 0.41
C LYS A 46 6.56 -14.25 0.62
N ALA A 47 6.41 -13.79 1.87
CA ALA A 47 6.10 -12.39 2.17
C ALA A 47 7.08 -11.42 1.51
N ASN A 48 8.39 -11.63 1.67
CA ASN A 48 9.41 -10.77 1.05
C ASN A 48 9.29 -10.73 -0.47
N SER A 49 9.23 -11.89 -1.12
CA SER A 49 9.10 -11.96 -2.59
C SER A 49 7.83 -11.28 -3.12
N ILE A 50 6.73 -11.33 -2.37
CA ILE A 50 5.48 -10.65 -2.74
C ILE A 50 5.60 -9.14 -2.54
N GLY A 51 6.28 -8.71 -1.48
CA GLY A 51 6.61 -7.30 -1.21
C GLY A 51 7.47 -6.72 -2.34
N ASP A 52 8.55 -7.41 -2.69
CA ASP A 52 9.44 -7.03 -3.80
C ASP A 52 8.68 -6.94 -5.13
N MET A 53 7.80 -7.91 -5.43
CA MET A 53 6.98 -7.86 -6.64
C MET A 53 6.06 -6.64 -6.67
N TYR A 54 5.41 -6.32 -5.54
CA TYR A 54 4.51 -5.17 -5.47
C TYR A 54 5.28 -3.85 -5.55
N ILE A 55 6.34 -3.67 -4.75
CA ILE A 55 7.13 -2.44 -4.72
C ILE A 55 7.78 -2.16 -6.08
N ASN A 56 8.37 -3.17 -6.72
CA ASN A 56 8.99 -3.01 -8.04
C ASN A 56 7.95 -2.81 -9.16
N PHE A 57 6.69 -3.16 -8.94
CA PHE A 57 5.61 -2.86 -9.89
C PHE A 57 5.20 -1.39 -9.80
N ILE A 58 5.12 -0.84 -8.58
CA ILE A 58 4.61 0.53 -8.37
C ILE A 58 5.70 1.60 -8.29
N GLY A 59 6.96 1.22 -8.39
CA GLY A 59 8.09 2.08 -8.05
C GLY A 59 9.44 1.38 -8.11
N SER A 60 10.33 1.75 -7.19
CA SER A 60 11.64 1.13 -7.02
C SER A 60 12.04 1.10 -5.55
N ASP A 61 12.29 -0.10 -5.03
CA ASP A 61 12.83 -0.28 -3.69
C ASP A 61 14.24 0.32 -3.57
N HIS A 62 15.06 0.12 -4.60
CA HIS A 62 16.44 0.63 -4.64
C HIS A 62 16.54 2.16 -4.56
N MET A 63 15.57 2.87 -5.15
CA MET A 63 15.51 4.33 -5.11
C MET A 63 14.62 4.85 -3.98
N ALA A 64 13.92 3.95 -3.27
CA ALA A 64 12.86 4.27 -2.31
C ALA A 64 11.82 5.23 -2.91
N VAL A 65 11.28 4.89 -4.09
CA VAL A 65 10.27 5.70 -4.78
C VAL A 65 9.04 4.92 -5.21
N TYR A 66 7.93 5.62 -5.41
CA TYR A 66 6.72 5.13 -6.07
C TYR A 66 6.25 6.13 -7.12
N TYR A 67 5.47 5.64 -8.10
CA TYR A 67 4.90 6.47 -9.16
C TYR A 67 3.44 6.83 -8.88
N PHE A 68 3.04 8.01 -9.32
CA PHE A 68 1.74 8.64 -9.10
C PHE A 68 0.61 7.75 -9.58
N GLU A 69 0.78 7.17 -10.77
CA GLU A 69 -0.22 6.33 -11.41
C GLU A 69 -0.60 5.13 -10.54
N TYR A 70 0.29 4.65 -9.64
CA TYR A 70 0.02 3.48 -8.82
C TYR A 70 -0.42 3.79 -7.37
N ILE A 71 -0.58 5.06 -7.00
CA ILE A 71 -0.96 5.46 -5.62
C ILE A 71 -2.28 4.80 -5.18
N TRP A 72 -3.26 4.66 -6.09
CA TRP A 72 -4.56 4.04 -5.78
C TRP A 72 -4.42 2.59 -5.29
N THR A 73 -3.36 1.88 -5.67
CA THR A 73 -3.10 0.51 -5.20
C THR A 73 -2.78 0.47 -3.70
N MET A 74 -2.27 1.56 -3.12
CA MET A 74 -2.05 1.68 -1.68
C MET A 74 -3.36 1.68 -0.90
N GLU A 75 -4.43 2.28 -1.46
CA GLU A 75 -5.77 2.23 -0.87
C GLU A 75 -6.34 0.81 -0.90
N LEU A 76 -6.01 0.01 -1.93
CA LEU A 76 -6.35 -1.41 -1.95
C LEU A 76 -5.61 -2.20 -0.87
N LEU A 77 -4.32 -1.93 -0.64
CA LEU A 77 -3.58 -2.55 0.47
C LEU A 77 -4.21 -2.22 1.83
N ILE A 78 -4.60 -0.96 2.03
CA ILE A 78 -5.32 -0.53 3.25
C ILE A 78 -6.64 -1.29 3.36
N LYS A 79 -7.40 -1.40 2.28
CA LYS A 79 -8.67 -2.14 2.28
C LYS A 79 -8.50 -3.61 2.63
N ILE A 80 -7.43 -4.23 2.13
CA ILE A 80 -7.07 -5.60 2.46
C ILE A 80 -6.73 -5.70 3.94
N LEU A 81 -5.85 -4.83 4.46
CA LEU A 81 -5.48 -4.79 5.88
C LEU A 81 -6.70 -4.69 6.79
N GLU A 82 -7.61 -3.77 6.50
CA GLU A 82 -8.85 -3.55 7.25
C GLU A 82 -9.74 -4.80 7.34
N ASN A 83 -9.66 -5.70 6.36
CA ASN A 83 -10.44 -6.94 6.28
C ASN A 83 -9.58 -8.20 6.57
N SER A 84 -8.35 -8.02 7.06
CA SER A 84 -7.40 -9.12 7.31
C SER A 84 -7.45 -9.67 8.75
N SER A 85 -8.43 -9.30 9.56
CA SER A 85 -8.50 -9.64 10.99
C SER A 85 -8.28 -11.13 11.36
N LYS A 86 -8.56 -12.06 10.43
CA LYS A 86 -8.36 -13.52 10.61
C LYS A 86 -7.07 -14.06 9.98
N ASN A 87 -6.33 -13.25 9.24
CA ASN A 87 -5.08 -13.63 8.57
C ASN A 87 -3.92 -12.76 9.08
N ARG A 88 -3.22 -13.27 10.09
CA ARG A 88 -2.08 -12.58 10.70
C ARG A 88 -0.93 -12.31 9.73
N ALA A 89 -0.67 -13.23 8.79
CA ALA A 89 0.38 -13.04 7.80
C ALA A 89 0.06 -11.85 6.88
N ARG A 90 -1.20 -11.74 6.45
CA ARG A 90 -1.70 -10.63 5.63
C ARG A 90 -1.66 -9.29 6.38
N ILE A 91 -2.05 -9.27 7.65
CA ILE A 91 -1.94 -8.06 8.50
C ILE A 91 -0.49 -7.57 8.55
N ILE A 92 0.45 -8.45 8.91
CA ILE A 92 1.88 -8.09 9.04
C ILE A 92 2.42 -7.63 7.70
N PHE A 93 2.14 -8.36 6.63
CA PHE A 93 2.55 -8.01 5.28
C PHE A 93 2.09 -6.60 4.88
N CYS A 94 0.79 -6.31 5.00
CA CYS A 94 0.26 -4.99 4.61
C CYS A 94 0.85 -3.87 5.48
N LEU A 95 0.97 -4.07 6.80
CA LEU A 95 1.57 -3.07 7.68
C LEU A 95 3.03 -2.78 7.32
N SER A 96 3.83 -3.82 7.05
CA SER A 96 5.23 -3.66 6.64
C SER A 96 5.35 -2.87 5.34
N VAL A 97 4.61 -3.27 4.30
CA VAL A 97 4.66 -2.57 3.00
C VAL A 97 4.18 -1.12 3.11
N LEU A 98 3.08 -0.86 3.83
CA LEU A 98 2.57 0.50 4.01
C LEU A 98 3.54 1.38 4.82
N ASN A 99 4.23 0.79 5.81
CA ASN A 99 5.29 1.47 6.55
C ASN A 99 6.45 1.86 5.64
N ASP A 100 6.93 0.94 4.80
CA ASP A 100 8.05 1.23 3.88
C ASP A 100 7.68 2.35 2.90
N LEU A 101 6.48 2.28 2.31
CA LEU A 101 5.96 3.31 1.42
C LEU A 101 5.80 4.68 2.10
N TYR A 102 5.58 4.73 3.42
CA TYR A 102 5.58 6.01 4.15
C TYR A 102 6.94 6.70 4.09
N TYR A 103 8.04 5.98 3.89
CA TYR A 103 9.38 6.56 3.75
C TYR A 103 9.77 6.87 2.30
N PHE A 104 9.06 6.31 1.32
CA PHE A 104 9.36 6.48 -0.10
C PHE A 104 9.00 7.87 -0.63
N VAL A 105 9.58 8.28 -1.75
CA VAL A 105 9.31 9.58 -2.40
C VAL A 105 8.50 9.37 -3.69
N LEU A 106 7.68 10.36 -4.05
CA LEU A 106 6.99 10.37 -5.34
C LEU A 106 8.00 10.72 -6.45
N ASP A 107 8.16 9.86 -7.45
CA ASP A 107 9.10 10.05 -8.57
C ASP A 107 8.39 10.41 -9.89
N ASP A 108 7.71 11.56 -9.85
CA ASP A 108 7.01 12.14 -11.01
C ASP A 108 7.15 13.66 -11.01
N SER A 109 8.28 14.16 -10.52
CA SER A 109 8.49 15.62 -10.38
C SER A 109 8.45 16.37 -11.72
N ASP A 110 8.64 15.67 -12.84
CA ASP A 110 8.53 16.14 -14.22
C ASP A 110 7.10 16.15 -14.76
N LYS A 111 6.18 15.37 -14.17
CA LYS A 111 4.77 15.29 -14.59
C LYS A 111 3.86 16.32 -13.94
N PHE A 112 4.35 17.03 -12.92
CA PHE A 112 3.58 17.98 -12.13
C PHE A 112 4.25 19.34 -12.07
N SER A 113 3.45 20.40 -11.89
CA SER A 113 4.00 21.63 -11.32
C SER A 113 4.51 21.37 -9.90
N LYS A 114 5.42 22.24 -9.42
CA LYS A 114 5.96 22.11 -8.05
C LYS A 114 4.86 22.05 -6.98
N ASP A 115 3.82 22.86 -7.12
CA ASP A 115 2.74 22.93 -6.14
C ASP A 115 1.83 21.69 -6.19
N GLU A 116 1.53 21.17 -7.38
CA GLU A 116 0.79 19.91 -7.55
C GLU A 116 1.56 18.73 -6.98
N TYR A 117 2.87 18.64 -7.27
CA TYR A 117 3.74 17.60 -6.72
C TYR A 117 3.66 17.56 -5.19
N TRP A 118 3.86 18.71 -4.53
CA TRP A 118 3.81 18.78 -3.06
C TRP A 118 2.40 18.56 -2.50
N SER A 119 1.36 18.92 -3.24
CA SER A 119 -0.02 18.63 -2.87
C SER A 119 -0.27 17.12 -2.84
N GLU A 120 0.04 16.41 -3.93
CA GLU A 120 -0.16 14.97 -4.04
C GLU A 120 0.72 14.19 -3.07
N PHE A 121 2.00 14.55 -2.99
CA PHE A 121 2.93 13.92 -2.05
C PHE A 121 2.45 14.01 -0.59
N ARG A 122 1.94 15.18 -0.16
CA ARG A 122 1.38 15.34 1.19
C ARG A 122 0.12 14.50 1.41
N LYS A 123 -0.75 14.36 0.40
CA LYS A 123 -1.93 13.49 0.50
C LYS A 123 -1.52 12.04 0.74
N VAL A 124 -0.53 11.52 0.01
CA VAL A 124 -0.01 10.16 0.22
C VAL A 124 0.63 10.01 1.59
N LYS A 125 1.46 10.98 2.03
CA LYS A 125 2.03 10.94 3.39
C LYS A 125 0.95 10.90 4.46
N LYS A 126 -0.13 11.67 4.30
CA LYS A 126 -1.25 11.67 5.23
C LYS A 126 -2.00 10.33 5.23
N LEU A 127 -2.18 9.73 4.05
CA LEU A 127 -2.82 8.41 3.89
C LEU A 127 -2.00 7.31 4.60
N LEU A 128 -0.68 7.33 4.44
CA LEU A 128 0.21 6.29 4.95
C LEU A 128 0.62 6.48 6.41
N TYR A 129 0.56 7.70 6.94
CA TYR A 129 1.02 8.03 8.30
C TYR A 129 0.47 7.10 9.40
N PRO A 130 -0.82 6.73 9.45
CA PRO A 130 -1.34 5.84 10.49
C PRO A 130 -0.71 4.43 10.51
N TYR A 131 -0.03 4.05 9.43
CA TYR A 131 0.59 2.73 9.27
C TYR A 131 2.10 2.76 9.47
N SER A 132 2.71 3.94 9.68
CA SER A 132 4.14 4.04 9.92
C SER A 132 4.48 3.95 11.41
N ASP A 133 5.67 3.41 11.70
CA ASP A 133 6.30 3.43 13.02
C ASP A 133 6.28 4.83 13.66
N LYS A 134 6.51 5.90 12.87
CA LYS A 134 6.47 7.29 13.33
C LYS A 134 5.13 7.70 13.95
N PHE A 135 4.01 7.14 13.50
CA PHE A 135 2.72 7.36 14.15
C PHE A 135 2.68 6.72 15.54
N TYR A 136 3.16 5.48 15.66
CA TYR A 136 3.19 4.76 16.93
C TYR A 136 4.19 5.38 17.92
N ASP A 137 5.36 5.82 17.46
CA ASP A 137 6.34 6.55 18.28
C ASP A 137 5.72 7.82 18.86
N GLY A 138 5.01 8.60 18.03
CA GLY A 138 4.31 9.80 18.48
C GLY A 138 3.16 9.51 19.46
N LEU A 139 2.54 8.33 19.41
CA LEU A 139 1.58 7.89 20.42
C LEU A 139 2.27 7.51 21.73
N LEU A 140 3.41 6.81 21.66
CA LEU A 140 4.18 6.41 22.82
C LEU A 140 4.72 7.63 23.56
N GLU A 141 5.31 8.60 22.88
CA GLU A 141 5.81 9.85 23.48
C GLU A 141 4.71 10.62 24.22
N LYS A 142 3.52 10.73 23.64
CA LYS A 142 2.38 11.41 24.27
C LYS A 142 1.86 10.69 25.51
N ASN A 143 1.90 9.36 25.50
CA ASN A 143 1.38 8.54 26.60
C ASN A 143 2.41 8.33 27.71
N VAL A 144 3.71 8.36 27.40
CA VAL A 144 4.80 8.23 28.38
C VAL A 144 5.16 9.60 28.99
N GLY A 145 5.05 10.70 28.24
CA GLY A 145 5.29 12.06 28.72
C GLY A 145 4.26 12.61 29.72
N ASN A 146 3.14 11.91 29.93
CA ASN A 146 2.08 12.27 30.89
C ASN A 146 2.19 11.51 32.24
N CYS A 147 3.27 10.76 32.47
CA CYS A 147 3.50 9.99 33.71
C CYS A 147 4.49 10.63 34.71
N CYS A 148 4.78 11.93 34.58
CA CYS A 148 5.65 12.67 35.51
C CYS A 148 4.90 13.83 36.17
#